data_AF-A0A8T7FQT0-F1
#
_entry.id   AF-A0A8T7FQT0-F1
#
_cell.length_a   1.000
_cell.length_b   1.000
_cell.length_c   1.000
_cell.angle_alpha   90.00
_cell.angle_beta   90.00
_cell.angle_gamma   90.00
#
_symmetry.space_group_name_H-M   'P 1'
#
loop_
_entity.id
_entity.type
_entity.pdbx_description
1 polymer ?
#
loop_
_entity_poly.entity_id
_entity_poly.type
_entity_poly.pdbx_seq_one_letter_code
_entity_poly.pdbx_strand_id
1 'polypeptide(L)'
;MINLFNKSHVDAYISLRCVTKEGYVTILEYPVKRQVKTKAPAGKYTYVAWVGGRQFTGSFSLARDEELLITLFKDKVTTKKN
;
A
#
# COMPACT_ATOMS: atom_id res chain seq x y z
N MET A 1 8.02 7.30 1.40
CA MET A 1 7.48 7.05 0.05
C MET A 1 6.92 5.65 -0.03
N ILE A 2 5.88 5.41 -0.84
CA ILE A 2 5.33 4.06 -1.05
C ILE A 2 5.47 3.68 -2.53
N ASN A 3 6.06 2.51 -2.76
CA ASN A 3 6.14 1.84 -4.05
C ASN A 3 5.15 0.66 -4.04
N LEU A 4 4.17 0.69 -4.92
CA LEU A 4 3.22 -0.40 -5.12
C LEU A 4 3.63 -1.18 -6.37
N PHE A 5 3.75 -2.50 -6.28
CA PHE A 5 4.12 -3.34 -7.40
C PHE A 5 3.16 -4.51 -7.56
N ASN A 6 2.48 -4.57 -8.69
CA ASN A 6 1.60 -5.68 -9.04
C ASN A 6 2.39 -6.77 -9.78
N LYS A 7 2.62 -7.90 -9.09
CA LYS A 7 3.20 -9.13 -9.64
C LYS A 7 2.16 -10.22 -9.88
N SER A 8 0.88 -9.91 -9.70
CA SER A 8 -0.20 -10.89 -9.82
C SER A 8 -0.60 -11.17 -11.27
N HIS A 9 -0.24 -10.32 -12.23
CA HIS A 9 -0.70 -10.41 -13.63
C HIS A 9 -2.23 -10.37 -13.79
N VAL A 10 -2.96 -9.85 -12.80
CA VAL A 10 -4.40 -9.59 -12.84
C VAL A 10 -4.67 -8.17 -12.32
N ASP A 11 -5.89 -7.68 -12.49
CA ASP A 11 -6.28 -6.37 -11.99
C ASP A 11 -6.08 -6.28 -10.47
N ALA A 12 -5.48 -5.17 -10.05
CA ALA A 12 -5.22 -4.91 -8.65
C ALA A 12 -5.55 -3.47 -8.26
N TYR A 13 -6.11 -3.31 -7.07
CA TYR A 13 -6.46 -2.03 -6.46
C TYR A 13 -6.03 -2.05 -4.99
N ILE A 14 -5.61 -0.92 -4.45
CA ILE A 14 -5.30 -0.79 -3.03
C ILE A 14 -5.77 0.55 -2.48
N SER A 15 -6.41 0.48 -1.31
CA SER A 15 -6.76 1.61 -0.47
C SER A 15 -5.88 1.61 0.78
N LEU A 16 -5.31 2.76 1.11
CA LEU A 16 -4.36 2.97 2.20
C LEU A 16 -4.92 4.03 3.14
N ARG A 17 -5.36 3.63 4.32
CA ARG A 17 -5.78 4.57 5.37
C ARG A 17 -4.60 4.85 6.30
N CYS A 18 -4.19 6.11 6.40
CA CYS A 18 -3.14 6.56 7.29
C CYS A 18 -3.71 7.37 8.44
N VAL A 19 -3.19 7.12 9.65
CA VAL A 19 -3.26 8.05 10.78
C VAL A 19 -1.86 8.65 10.94
N THR A 20 -1.71 9.96 10.68
CA THR A 20 -0.42 10.66 10.78
C THR A 20 0.02 10.79 12.24
N LYS A 21 1.28 11.14 12.46
CA LYS A 21 1.80 11.37 13.83
C LYS A 21 1.08 12.50 14.56
N GLU A 22 0.56 13.47 13.80
CA GLU A 22 -0.19 14.63 14.26
C GLU A 22 -1.69 14.33 14.45
N GLY A 23 -2.14 13.08 14.20
CA GLY A 23 -3.51 12.64 14.42
C GLY A 23 -4.47 12.81 13.23
N TYR A 24 -3.99 13.36 12.10
CA TYR A 24 -4.81 13.49 10.90
C TYR A 24 -5.08 12.12 10.25
N VAL A 25 -6.26 11.98 9.66
CA VAL A 25 -6.63 10.79 8.89
C VAL A 25 -6.61 11.13 7.41
N THR A 26 -5.93 10.31 6.61
CA THR A 26 -5.95 10.41 5.15
C THR A 26 -6.15 9.04 4.52
N ILE A 27 -6.75 9.02 3.33
CA ILE A 27 -6.99 7.82 2.53
C ILE A 27 -6.34 8.04 1.17
N LEU A 28 -5.49 7.11 0.74
CA LEU A 28 -4.82 7.12 -0.56
C LEU A 28 -5.24 5.87 -1.33
N GLU A 29 -5.69 6.04 -2.57
CA GLU A 29 -6.28 4.96 -3.35
C GLU A 29 -5.67 4.87 -4.73
N TYR A 30 -5.32 3.64 -5.14
CA TYR A 30 -4.59 3.42 -6.38
C TYR A 30 -5.04 2.14 -7.10
N PRO A 31 -5.45 2.23 -8.37
CA PRO A 31 -5.35 1.09 -9.27
C PRO A 31 -3.87 0.81 -9.57
N VAL A 32 -3.44 -0.44 -9.43
CA VAL A 32 -2.03 -0.86 -9.57
C VAL A 32 -1.88 -1.74 -10.81
N LYS A 33 -1.80 -1.13 -11.99
CA LYS A 33 -1.63 -1.88 -13.26
C LYS A 33 -0.31 -2.64 -13.33
N ARG A 34 0.80 -1.94 -13.09
CA ARG A 34 2.14 -2.54 -13.01
C ARG A 34 2.85 -2.02 -11.77
N GLN A 35 3.18 -0.74 -11.75
CA GLN A 35 3.86 -0.10 -10.63
C GLN A 35 3.28 1.29 -10.39
N VAL A 36 3.14 1.67 -9.13
CA VAL A 36 2.78 3.04 -8.71
C VAL A 36 3.81 3.50 -7.69
N LYS A 37 4.34 4.70 -7.86
CA LYS A 37 5.26 5.34 -6.91
C LYS A 37 4.60 6.61 -6.41
N THR A 38 4.41 6.73 -5.10
CA THR A 38 3.66 7.84 -4.52
C THR A 38 4.29 8.39 -3.25
N LYS A 39 4.13 9.69 -3.04
CA LYS A 39 4.44 10.34 -1.76
C LYS A 39 3.29 10.04 -0.80
N ALA A 40 3.63 9.64 0.41
CA ALA A 40 2.68 9.28 1.44
C ALA A 40 3.18 9.85 2.79
N PRO A 41 2.29 10.38 3.65
CA PRO A 41 2.69 10.94 4.92
C PRO A 41 3.25 9.87 5.87
N ALA A 42 4.13 10.29 6.78
CA ALA A 42 4.58 9.41 7.85
C ALA A 42 3.40 9.12 8.81
N GLY A 43 3.27 7.87 9.26
CA GLY A 43 2.14 7.46 10.09
C GLY A 43 1.92 5.96 10.14
N LYS A 44 0.81 5.58 10.77
CA LYS A 44 0.33 4.20 10.85
C LYS A 44 -0.70 3.96 9.75
N TYR A 45 -0.46 2.93 8.96
CA TYR A 45 -1.30 2.57 7.83
C TYR A 45 -2.06 1.28 8.09
N THR A 46 -3.32 1.26 7.69
CA THR A 46 -4.05 0.03 7.35
C THR A 46 -4.31 0.02 5.86
N TYR A 47 -4.25 -1.14 5.23
CA TYR A 47 -4.53 -1.29 3.81
C TYR A 47 -5.62 -2.33 3.55
N VAL A 48 -6.36 -2.11 2.47
CA VAL A 48 -7.23 -3.08 1.81
C VAL A 48 -6.79 -3.17 0.35
N ALA A 49 -6.33 -4.33 -0.07
CA ALA A 49 -5.95 -4.61 -1.45
C ALA A 49 -6.91 -5.62 -2.07
N TRP A 50 -7.37 -5.34 -3.27
CA TRP A 50 -8.13 -6.26 -4.11
C TRP A 50 -7.23 -6.72 -5.25
N VAL A 51 -7.05 -8.02 -5.41
CA VAL A 51 -6.22 -8.61 -6.47
C VAL A 51 -7.02 -9.71 -7.15
N GLY A 52 -7.43 -9.51 -8.40
CA GLY A 52 -8.27 -10.45 -9.15
C GLY A 52 -9.55 -10.85 -8.41
N GLY A 53 -10.18 -9.91 -7.71
CA GLY A 53 -11.40 -10.15 -6.91
C GLY A 53 -11.15 -10.75 -5.52
N ARG A 54 -9.91 -11.02 -5.12
CA ARG A 54 -9.58 -11.47 -3.75
C ARG A 54 -9.14 -10.29 -2.88
N GLN A 55 -9.72 -10.20 -1.69
CA GLN A 55 -9.38 -9.16 -0.71
C GLN A 55 -8.21 -9.59 0.19
N PHE A 56 -7.29 -8.66 0.43
CA PHE A 56 -6.18 -8.78 1.38
C PHE A 56 -6.13 -7.54 2.25
N THR A 57 -5.90 -7.71 3.55
CA THR A 57 -5.81 -6.60 4.50
C THR A 57 -4.55 -6.71 5.35
N GLY A 58 -4.04 -5.58 5.79
CA GLY A 58 -2.92 -5.56 6.72
C GLY A 58 -2.58 -4.15 7.18
N SER A 59 -1.44 -4.02 7.85
CA SER A 59 -1.00 -2.75 8.43
C SER A 59 0.52 -2.63 8.43
N PHE A 60 1.00 -1.39 8.40
CA PHE A 60 2.43 -1.07 8.53
C PHE A 60 2.60 0.34 9.12
N SER A 61 3.81 0.68 9.54
CA SER A 61 4.18 2.06 9.88
C SER A 61 5.22 2.58 8.90
N LEU A 62 5.10 3.86 8.54
CA LEU A 62 6.01 4.56 7.64
C LEU A 62 6.61 5.77 8.38
N ALA A 63 7.92 5.81 8.56
CA ALA A 63 8.61 6.97 9.12
C ALA A 63 8.80 8.09 8.07
N ARG A 64 9.25 9.26 8.53
CA ARG A 64 9.75 10.30 7.60
C ARG A 64 10.98 9.72 6.90
N ASP A 65 11.07 9.95 5.59
CA ASP A 65 12.17 9.51 4.71
C ASP A 65 12.33 7.99 4.51
N GLU A 66 11.47 7.15 5.10
CA GLU A 66 11.43 5.72 4.78
C GLU A 66 10.80 5.46 3.41
N GLU A 67 11.32 4.46 2.70
CA GLU A 67 10.67 3.88 1.53
C GLU A 67 10.08 2.50 1.86
N LEU A 68 8.86 2.26 1.42
CA LEU A 68 8.20 0.97 1.56
C LEU A 68 7.79 0.43 0.19
N LEU A 69 8.12 -0.83 -0.07
CA LEU A 69 7.61 -1.61 -1.20
C LEU A 69 6.46 -2.49 -0.73
N ILE A 70 5.29 -2.31 -1.34
CA ILE A 70 4.14 -3.21 -1.22
C ILE A 70 4.05 -4.00 -2.53
N THR A 71 4.17 -5.33 -2.44
CA THR A 71 4.05 -6.22 -3.60
C THR A 71 2.76 -7.03 -3.51
N LEU A 72 1.96 -6.96 -4.58
CA LEU A 72 0.69 -7.65 -4.73
C LEU A 72 0.91 -8.92 -5.57
N PHE A 73 0.76 -10.09 -4.95
CA PHE A 73 0.75 -11.39 -5.61
C PHE A 73 -0.69 -11.90 -5.72
N LYS A 74 -0.93 -12.95 -6.53
CA LYS A 74 -2.29 -13.54 -6.70
C LYS A 74 -2.88 -14.09 -5.40
N ASP A 75 -2.03 -14.49 -4.47
CA ASP A 75 -2.36 -15.26 -3.27
C ASP A 75 -1.97 -14.55 -1.96
N LYS A 76 -1.22 -13.44 -2.03
CA LYS A 76 -0.77 -12.69 -0.84
C LYS A 76 -0.34 -11.27 -1.17
N VAL A 77 -0.19 -10.47 -0.12
CA VAL A 77 0.44 -9.14 -0.16
C VAL A 77 1.63 -9.12 0.78
N THR A 78 2.76 -8.55 0.34
CA THR A 78 3.97 -8.43 1.17
C THR A 78 4.41 -6.97 1.27
N THR A 79 4.88 -6.57 2.44
CA THR A 79 5.44 -5.23 2.68
C THR A 79 6.92 -5.36 3.06
N LYS A 80 7.80 -4.60 2.42
CA LYS A 80 9.23 -4.57 2.70
C LYS A 80 9.71 -3.12 2.79
N LYS A 81 10.46 -2.78 3.84
CA LYS A 81 11.17 -1.51 3.96
C LYS A 81 12.48 -1.58 3.17
N ASN A 82 12.79 -0.52 2.43
CA ASN A 82 14.04 -0.36 1.72
C ASN A 82 14.95 0.63 2.46
#